data_AF-A0A7J9YQ35-F1
#
_entry.id   AF-A0A7J9YQ35-F1
#
_cell.length_a   1.000
_cell.length_b   1.000
_cell.length_c   1.000
_cell.angle_alpha   90.00
_cell.angle_beta   90.00
_cell.angle_gamma   90.00
#
_symmetry.space_group_name_H-M   'P 1'
#
loop_
_entity.id
_entity.type
_entity.pdbx_description
1 polymer ?
#
loop_
_entity_poly.entity_id
_entity_poly.type
_entity_poly.pdbx_seq_one_letter_code
_entity_poly.pdbx_strand_id
1 'polypeptide(L)'
;MSAALPRLAAPLALMALIFYLSAQRSVGPELPAFTRVIAHFSEYALLAALWAWALAPALGARGLLVAAAISLAYAIADEYHQSFVEGRDSDPLDVLVDAIGIAAALTLVRRFAPRRH
;
A
#
# COMPACT_ATOMS: atom_id res chain seq x y z
N MET A 1 -18.30 -19.26 0.89
CA MET A 1 -16.93 -19.03 0.35
C MET A 1 -16.89 -18.19 -0.95
N SER A 2 -18.03 -17.81 -1.56
CA SER A 2 -18.07 -17.18 -2.91
C SER A 2 -17.67 -15.68 -2.99
N ALA A 3 -17.70 -14.93 -1.89
CA ALA A 3 -17.50 -13.46 -1.92
C ALA A 3 -16.07 -12.96 -1.61
N ALA A 4 -15.09 -13.85 -1.46
CA ALA A 4 -13.71 -13.50 -1.09
C ALA A 4 -12.83 -13.20 -2.32
N LEU A 5 -12.87 -14.07 -3.33
CA LEU A 5 -12.13 -13.93 -4.59
C LEU A 5 -12.29 -12.57 -5.29
N PRO A 6 -13.50 -12.01 -5.47
CA PRO A 6 -13.64 -10.72 -6.13
C PRO A 6 -13.10 -9.54 -5.30
N ARG A 7 -13.05 -9.66 -3.96
CA ARG A 7 -12.51 -8.59 -3.10
C ARG A 7 -11.00 -8.52 -3.13
N LEU A 8 -10.33 -9.65 -3.35
CA LEU A 8 -8.87 -9.70 -3.48
C LEU A 8 -8.38 -9.05 -4.78
N ALA A 9 -9.23 -8.99 -5.81
CA ALA A 9 -8.86 -8.39 -7.08
C ALA A 9 -8.43 -6.92 -6.95
N ALA A 10 -9.08 -6.14 -6.09
CA ALA A 10 -8.78 -4.72 -5.92
C ALA A 10 -7.37 -4.44 -5.35
N PRO A 11 -6.97 -4.98 -4.18
CA PRO A 11 -5.61 -4.78 -3.68
C PRO A 11 -4.55 -5.40 -4.61
N LEU A 12 -4.84 -6.55 -5.24
CA LEU A 12 -3.91 -7.16 -6.21
C LEU A 12 -3.72 -6.29 -7.46
N ALA A 13 -4.79 -5.69 -7.98
CA ALA A 13 -4.70 -4.76 -9.11
C ALA A 13 -3.91 -3.50 -8.73
N LEU A 14 -4.08 -2.99 -7.51
CA LEU A 14 -3.28 -1.87 -7.02
C LEU A 14 -1.80 -2.25 -6.85
N MET A 15 -1.49 -3.44 -6.34
CA MET A 15 -0.11 -3.93 -6.32
C MET A 15 0.48 -3.99 -7.74
N ALA A 16 -0.26 -4.55 -8.70
CA ALA A 16 0.21 -4.59 -10.09
C ALA A 16 0.45 -3.18 -10.67
N LEU A 17 -0.40 -2.21 -10.33
CA LEU A 17 -0.23 -0.82 -10.73
C LEU A 17 1.00 -0.18 -10.08
N ILE A 18 1.17 -0.31 -8.76
CA ILE A 18 2.34 0.20 -8.03
C ILE A 18 3.62 -0.40 -8.62
N PHE A 19 3.67 -1.71 -8.80
CA PHE A 19 4.82 -2.38 -9.43
C PHE A 19 5.14 -1.82 -10.82
N TYR A 20 4.12 -1.64 -11.66
CA TYR A 20 4.30 -1.10 -13.01
C TYR A 20 4.84 0.34 -13.00
N LEU A 21 4.34 1.18 -12.08
CA LEU A 21 4.79 2.56 -11.91
C LEU A 21 6.21 2.62 -11.31
N SER A 22 6.51 1.79 -10.32
CA SER A 22 7.84 1.66 -9.69
C SER A 22 8.90 1.10 -10.64
N ALA A 23 8.50 0.34 -11.67
CA ALA A 23 9.41 -0.12 -12.72
C ALA A 23 9.80 0.98 -13.73
N GLN A 24 9.16 2.15 -13.69
CA GLN A 24 9.49 3.25 -14.58
C GLN A 24 10.69 4.05 -14.06
N ARG A 25 11.57 4.43 -14.98
CA ARG A 25 12.69 5.32 -14.71
C ARG A 25 12.16 6.73 -14.41
N SER A 26 12.90 7.51 -13.61
CA SER A 26 12.59 8.92 -13.35
C SER A 26 13.00 9.81 -14.53
N VAL A 27 12.38 9.60 -15.70
CA VAL A 27 12.69 10.37 -16.92
C VAL A 27 11.76 11.57 -17.01
N GLY A 28 12.27 12.77 -16.76
CA GLY A 28 11.49 14.00 -16.81
C GLY A 28 12.10 15.14 -15.99
N PRO A 29 11.44 16.31 -15.96
CA PRO A 29 11.84 17.37 -15.04
C PRO A 29 11.70 16.89 -13.60
N GLU A 30 12.64 17.28 -12.74
CA GLU A 30 12.53 17.00 -11.31
C GLU A 30 11.25 17.63 -10.76
N LEU A 31 10.39 16.77 -10.22
CA LEU A 31 9.20 17.22 -9.49
C LEU A 31 9.60 17.67 -8.09
N PRO A 32 8.82 18.57 -7.47
CA PRO A 32 9.04 18.93 -6.08
C PRO A 32 9.07 17.70 -5.16
N ALA A 33 10.03 17.62 -4.23
CA ALA A 33 10.22 16.44 -3.37
C ALA A 33 8.94 15.97 -2.62
N PHE A 34 8.02 16.89 -2.31
CA PHE A 34 6.76 16.54 -1.64
C PHE A 34 5.85 15.63 -2.49
N THR A 35 5.99 15.61 -3.83
CA THR A 35 5.16 14.75 -4.68
C THR A 35 5.47 13.28 -4.45
N ARG A 36 6.75 12.94 -4.22
CA ARG A 36 7.18 11.59 -3.85
C ARG A 36 6.54 11.16 -2.54
N VAL A 37 6.62 12.03 -1.53
CA VAL A 37 6.02 11.78 -0.20
C VAL A 37 4.50 11.56 -0.30
N ILE A 38 3.78 12.37 -1.08
CA ILE A 38 2.34 12.20 -1.28
C ILE A 38 2.03 10.89 -2.01
N ALA A 39 2.79 10.56 -3.06
CA ALA A 39 2.59 9.34 -3.83
C ALA A 39 2.71 8.10 -2.94
N HIS A 40 3.88 7.92 -2.31
CA HIS A 40 4.17 6.82 -1.37
C HIS A 40 3.12 6.72 -0.25
N PHE A 41 2.86 7.83 0.43
CA PHE A 41 1.84 7.85 1.49
C PHE A 41 0.47 7.39 0.98
N SER A 42 0.02 7.91 -0.18
CA SER A 42 -1.31 7.65 -0.71
C SER A 42 -1.48 6.23 -1.28
N GLU A 43 -0.45 5.72 -1.98
CA GLU A 43 -0.43 4.38 -2.56
C GLU A 43 -0.55 3.32 -1.46
N TYR A 44 0.28 3.42 -0.42
CA TYR A 44 0.32 2.43 0.65
C TYR A 44 -0.80 2.61 1.67
N ALA A 45 -1.32 3.83 1.86
CA ALA A 45 -2.57 4.05 2.58
C ALA A 45 -3.75 3.37 1.88
N LEU A 46 -3.88 3.55 0.57
CA LEU A 46 -4.95 2.93 -0.22
C LEU A 46 -4.80 1.40 -0.23
N LEU A 47 -3.58 0.89 -0.42
CA LEU A 47 -3.30 -0.54 -0.42
C LEU A 47 -3.68 -1.19 0.92
N ALA A 48 -3.30 -0.59 2.04
CA ALA A 48 -3.68 -1.07 3.37
C ALA A 48 -5.21 -1.05 3.59
N ALA A 49 -5.90 0.00 3.14
CA ALA A 49 -7.35 0.08 3.22
C ALA A 49 -8.05 -1.01 2.40
N LEU A 50 -7.57 -1.27 1.17
CA LEU A 50 -8.10 -2.32 0.30
C LEU A 50 -7.86 -3.72 0.87
N TRP A 51 -6.67 -3.99 1.41
CA TRP A 51 -6.41 -5.25 2.11
C TRP A 51 -7.29 -5.41 3.34
N ALA A 52 -7.46 -4.36 4.15
CA ALA A 52 -8.35 -4.40 5.31
C ALA A 52 -9.81 -4.66 4.89
N TRP A 53 -10.29 -4.01 3.83
CA TRP A 53 -11.62 -4.24 3.27
C TRP A 53 -11.81 -5.68 2.76
N ALA A 54 -10.79 -6.23 2.09
CA ALA A 54 -10.84 -7.58 1.55
C ALA A 54 -10.79 -8.66 2.65
N LEU A 55 -9.98 -8.45 3.69
CA LEU A 55 -9.70 -9.45 4.73
C LEU A 55 -10.62 -9.37 5.96
N ALA A 56 -11.13 -8.18 6.31
CA ALA A 56 -11.98 -8.01 7.48
C ALA A 56 -13.22 -8.92 7.53
N PRO A 57 -13.93 -9.22 6.41
CA PRO A 57 -15.06 -10.13 6.44
C PRO A 57 -14.71 -11.56 6.86
N ALA A 58 -13.48 -12.02 6.61
CA ALA A 58 -13.04 -13.38 6.91
C ALA A 58 -12.25 -13.47 8.22
N LEU A 59 -11.47 -12.43 8.55
CA LEU A 59 -10.51 -12.44 9.67
C LEU A 59 -10.90 -11.49 10.81
N GLY A 60 -11.99 -10.72 10.68
CA GLY A 60 -12.40 -9.73 11.66
C GLY A 60 -11.27 -8.73 11.97
N ALA A 61 -11.04 -8.45 13.25
CA ALA A 61 -9.97 -7.54 13.69
C ALA A 61 -8.56 -8.01 13.30
N ARG A 62 -8.33 -9.32 13.15
CA ARG A 62 -7.04 -9.86 12.69
C ARG A 62 -6.76 -9.47 11.23
N GLY A 63 -7.80 -9.19 10.44
CA GLY A 63 -7.66 -8.73 9.06
C GLY A 63 -6.87 -7.42 8.94
N LEU A 64 -6.96 -6.52 9.92
CA LEU A 64 -6.17 -5.28 9.96
C LEU A 64 -4.67 -5.56 10.15
N LEU A 65 -4.32 -6.52 11.00
CA LEU A 65 -2.92 -6.91 11.23
C LEU A 65 -2.32 -7.58 9.99
N VAL A 66 -3.10 -8.46 9.34
CA VAL A 66 -2.67 -9.10 8.09
C VAL A 66 -2.54 -8.07 6.97
N ALA A 67 -3.47 -7.12 6.87
CA ALA A 67 -3.38 -6.01 5.92
C ALA A 67 -2.12 -5.16 6.13
N ALA A 68 -1.82 -4.80 7.39
CA ALA A 68 -0.59 -4.07 7.73
C ALA A 68 0.66 -4.85 7.31
N ALA A 69 0.72 -6.14 7.64
CA ALA A 69 1.86 -6.99 7.33
C ALA A 69 2.10 -7.13 5.82
N ILE A 70 1.03 -7.38 5.05
CA ILE A 70 1.13 -7.51 3.59
C ILE A 70 1.57 -6.17 2.97
N SER A 71 0.93 -5.05 3.32
CA SER A 71 1.28 -3.75 2.77
C SER A 71 2.70 -3.33 3.11
N LEU A 72 3.18 -3.56 4.34
CA LEU A 72 4.53 -3.20 4.76
C LEU A 72 5.58 -4.10 4.10
N ALA A 73 5.32 -5.41 4.02
CA ALA A 73 6.20 -6.33 3.29
C ALA A 73 6.29 -5.94 1.80
N TYR A 74 5.17 -5.51 1.21
CA TYR A 74 5.14 -5.04 -0.15
C TYR A 74 5.90 -3.72 -0.34
N ALA A 75 5.78 -2.76 0.58
CA ALA A 75 6.54 -1.51 0.57
C ALA A 75 8.05 -1.76 0.56
N ILE A 76 8.52 -2.64 1.44
CA ILE A 76 9.93 -3.03 1.50
C ILE A 76 10.37 -3.70 0.18
N ALA A 77 9.52 -4.58 -0.37
CA ALA A 77 9.81 -5.27 -1.62
C ALA A 77 9.83 -4.32 -2.82
N ASP A 78 8.95 -3.30 -2.85
CA ASP A 78 8.91 -2.31 -3.91
C ASP A 78 10.12 -1.38 -3.87
N GLU A 79 10.51 -0.91 -2.69
CA GLU A 79 11.74 -0.12 -2.49
C GLU A 79 12.98 -0.90 -2.95
N TYR A 80 13.05 -2.17 -2.56
CA TYR A 80 14.10 -3.06 -3.02
C TYR A 80 14.06 -3.27 -4.54
N HIS A 81 12.87 -3.41 -5.12
CA HIS A 81 12.69 -3.52 -6.57
C HIS A 81 13.15 -2.25 -7.30
N GLN A 82 12.80 -1.06 -6.80
CA GLN A 82 13.21 0.23 -7.36
C GLN A 82 14.74 0.38 -7.37
N SER A 83 15.46 -0.20 -6.40
CA SER A 83 16.93 -0.20 -6.39
C SER A 83 17.58 -0.91 -7.60
N PHE A 84 16.83 -1.75 -8.33
CA PHE A 84 17.28 -2.38 -9.57
C PHE A 84 16.88 -1.61 -10.83
N VAL A 85 16.09 -0.54 -10.71
CA VAL A 85 15.62 0.26 -11.84
C VAL A 85 16.61 1.39 -12.11
N GLU A 86 17.35 1.28 -13.21
CA GLU A 86 18.35 2.29 -13.60
C GLU A 86 17.71 3.69 -13.73
N GLY A 87 18.24 4.67 -12.99
CA GLY A 87 17.73 6.04 -12.99
C GLY A 87 16.45 6.23 -12.18
N ARG A 88 16.10 5.28 -11.29
CA ARG A 88 15.10 5.47 -10.24
C ARG A 88 15.82 5.81 -8.93
N ASP A 89 15.23 6.73 -8.17
CA ASP A 89 15.69 7.02 -6.81
C ASP A 89 14.99 6.08 -5.84
N SER A 90 15.78 5.19 -5.22
CA SER A 90 15.38 4.41 -4.05
C SER A 90 15.91 5.09 -2.78
N ASP A 91 15.05 5.37 -1.83
CA ASP A 91 15.35 5.93 -0.52
C ASP A 91 14.64 5.12 0.59
N PRO A 92 15.36 4.50 1.55
CA PRO A 92 14.74 3.80 2.67
C PRO A 92 13.76 4.65 3.50
N LEU A 93 13.82 5.99 3.41
CA LEU A 93 12.83 6.87 4.02
C LEU A 93 11.44 6.78 3.34
N ASP A 94 11.36 6.35 2.09
CA ASP A 94 10.10 6.16 1.40
C ASP A 94 9.29 4.99 2.04
N VAL A 95 9.97 3.92 2.49
CA VAL A 95 9.33 2.85 3.30
C VAL A 95 8.76 3.38 4.62
N LEU A 96 9.41 4.38 5.23
CA LEU A 96 8.87 5.03 6.44
C LEU A 96 7.60 5.83 6.10
N VAL A 97 7.58 6.55 4.98
CA VAL A 97 6.39 7.27 4.50
C VAL A 97 5.24 6.29 4.22
N ASP A 98 5.55 5.17 3.57
CA ASP A 98 4.59 4.09 3.30
C ASP A 98 4.00 3.54 4.60
N ALA A 99 4.85 3.25 5.59
CA ALA A 99 4.43 2.76 6.90
C ALA A 99 3.51 3.75 7.63
N ILE A 100 3.76 5.05 7.52
CA ILE A 100 2.87 6.10 8.07
C ILE A 100 1.53 6.10 7.34
N GLY A 101 1.52 5.99 6.01
CA GLY A 101 0.31 5.85 5.20
C GLY A 101 -0.54 4.64 5.59
N ILE A 102 0.10 3.47 5.73
CA ILE A 102 -0.52 2.22 6.20
C ILE A 102 -1.16 2.44 7.58
N ALA A 103 -0.40 2.99 8.55
CA ALA A 103 -0.89 3.22 9.90
C ALA A 103 -2.07 4.19 9.94
N ALA A 104 -2.02 5.26 9.15
CA ALA A 104 -3.10 6.24 9.03
C ALA A 104 -4.38 5.60 8.49
N ALA A 105 -4.28 4.86 7.38
CA ALA A 105 -5.41 4.18 6.75
C ALA A 105 -6.06 3.16 7.70
N LEU A 106 -5.28 2.31 8.34
CA LEU A 106 -5.82 1.28 9.24
C LEU A 106 -6.43 1.88 10.51
N THR A 107 -5.90 3.01 11.00
CA THR A 107 -6.52 3.76 12.10
C THR A 107 -7.89 4.29 11.70
N LEU A 108 -8.02 4.86 10.50
CA LEU A 108 -9.31 5.33 9.97
C LEU A 108 -10.28 4.17 9.78
N VAL A 109 -9.85 3.07 9.14
CA VAL A 109 -10.69 1.87 8.95
C VAL A 109 -11.18 1.35 10.30
N ARG A 110 -10.31 1.25 11.31
CA ARG A 110 -10.71 0.79 12.65
C ARG A 110 -11.72 1.72 13.32
N ARG A 111 -11.58 3.03 13.16
CA ARG A 111 -12.48 4.03 13.77
C ARG A 111 -13.86 4.05 13.12
N PHE A 112 -13.93 3.84 11.80
CA PHE A 112 -15.17 3.94 11.03
C PHE A 112 -15.77 2.58 10.64
N ALA A 113 -15.12 1.47 11.00
CA ALA A 113 -15.69 0.14 10.81
C ALA A 113 -17.02 0.04 11.60
N PRO A 114 -18.14 -0.33 10.95
CA PRO A 114 -19.41 -0.54 11.63
C PRO A 114 -19.21 -1.59 12.73
N ARG A 115 -19.50 -1.23 13.98
CA ARG A 115 -19.55 -2.19 15.08
C ARG A 115 -20.70 -3.15 14.78
N ARG A 116 -20.39 -4.35 14.29
CA ARG A 116 -21.38 -5.42 14.17
C ARG A 116 -21.67 -5.93 15.58
N HIS A 117 -22.76 -5.43 16.18
CA HIS A 117 -23.35 -5.95 17.41
C HIS A 117 -24.01 -7.30 17.14
#